data_AF-A0A439K6L3-F1
#
_entry.id   AF-A0A439K6L3-F1
#
_cell.length_a   1.000
_cell.length_b   1.000
_cell.length_c   1.000
_cell.angle_alpha   90.00
_cell.angle_beta   90.00
_cell.angle_gamma   90.00
#
_symmetry.space_group_name_H-M   'P 1'
#
loop_
_entity.id
_entity.type
_entity.pdbx_description
1 polymer ?
#
loop_
_entity_poly.entity_id
_entity_poly.type
_entity_poly.pdbx_seq_one_letter_code
_entity_poly.pdbx_strand_id
1 'polypeptide(L)' 'YKERGIGFIECHHTKPVAEIRPGEKTRLSDLRAVCSNCHQMLHRKPMLTVQELRDVVEGK' A
#
# COMPACT_ATOMS: atom_id res chain seq x y z
N TYR A 1 -2.08 -3.27 17.35
CA TYR A 1 -1.87 -4.71 17.67
C TYR A 1 -0.83 -4.99 18.78
N LYS A 2 -0.27 -3.97 19.47
CA LYS A 2 0.75 -4.13 20.54
C LYS A 2 1.87 -5.11 20.10
N GLU A 3 2.39 -5.92 21.02
CA GLU A 3 3.45 -6.89 20.76
C GLU A 3 3.12 -7.88 19.65
N ARG A 4 1.86 -8.32 19.55
CA ARG A 4 1.43 -9.27 18.52
C ARG A 4 1.51 -8.70 17.09
N GLY A 5 1.59 -7.38 16.94
CA GLY A 5 1.77 -6.73 15.64
C GLY A 5 3.22 -6.45 15.26
N ILE A 6 4.19 -6.72 16.14
CA ILE A 6 5.59 -6.42 15.85
C ILE A 6 6.05 -7.26 14.66
N GLY A 7 6.61 -6.62 13.65
CA GLY A 7 7.05 -7.26 12.41
C GLY A 7 5.92 -7.65 11.44
N PHE A 8 4.65 -7.41 11.79
CA PHE A 8 3.52 -7.71 10.93
C PHE A 8 3.15 -6.49 10.07
N ILE A 9 3.61 -6.51 8.81
CA ILE A 9 3.38 -5.46 7.83
C ILE A 9 3.39 -6.04 6.41
N GLU A 10 2.64 -5.44 5.51
CA GLU A 10 2.54 -5.86 4.11
C GLU A 10 3.22 -4.82 3.20
N CYS A 11 3.89 -5.31 2.17
CA CYS A 11 4.52 -4.46 1.15
C CYS A 11 3.53 -4.23 0.01
N HIS A 12 3.19 -2.98 -0.24
CA HIS A 12 2.29 -2.55 -1.31
C HIS A 12 3.06 -1.77 -2.37
N HIS A 13 2.84 -2.08 -3.65
CA HIS A 13 3.40 -1.29 -4.76
C HIS A 13 2.51 -0.07 -5.02
N THR A 14 3.09 1.13 -5.02
CA THR A 14 2.33 2.36 -5.34
C THR A 14 1.93 2.44 -6.81
N LYS A 15 2.67 1.74 -7.67
CA LYS A 15 2.31 1.50 -9.08
C LYS A 15 1.72 0.10 -9.18
N PRO A 16 0.54 -0.09 -9.80
CA PRO A 16 -0.02 -1.43 -9.99
C PRO A 16 1.00 -2.36 -10.66
N VAL A 17 1.17 -3.56 -10.11
CA VAL A 17 2.15 -4.53 -10.62
C VAL A 17 1.89 -4.86 -12.10
N ALA A 18 0.63 -4.87 -12.52
CA ALA A 18 0.22 -5.09 -13.91
C ALA A 18 0.72 -4.00 -14.89
N GLU A 19 1.14 -2.84 -14.41
CA GLU A 19 1.65 -1.73 -15.21
C GLU A 19 3.18 -1.66 -15.23
N ILE A 20 3.87 -2.54 -14.51
CA ILE A 20 5.33 -2.61 -14.48
C ILE A 20 5.83 -3.19 -15.81
N ARG A 21 6.73 -2.47 -16.48
CA ARG A 21 7.25 -2.90 -17.79
C ARG A 21 8.32 -3.98 -17.64
N PRO A 22 8.49 -4.88 -18.64
CA PRO A 22 9.62 -5.80 -18.66
C PRO A 22 10.95 -5.05 -18.52
N GLY A 23 11.79 -5.47 -17.58
CA GLY A 23 13.08 -4.85 -17.28
C GLY A 23 13.02 -3.61 -16.37
N GLU A 24 11.83 -3.15 -15.97
CA GLU A 24 11.68 -2.09 -14.97
C GLU A 24 12.10 -2.61 -13.59
N LYS A 25 13.00 -1.88 -12.91
CA LYS A 25 13.48 -2.25 -11.59
C LYS A 25 12.63 -1.58 -10.52
N THR A 26 12.06 -2.37 -9.62
CA THR A 26 11.41 -1.88 -8.39
C THR A 26 12.45 -1.21 -7.49
N ARG A 27 12.15 0.01 -7.07
CA ARG A 27 12.91 0.76 -6.05
C ARG A 27 12.11 0.80 -4.76
N LEU A 28 12.79 1.07 -3.63
CA LEU A 28 12.12 1.30 -2.34
C LEU A 28 11.10 2.44 -2.39
N SER A 29 11.33 3.45 -3.25
CA SER A 29 10.40 4.55 -3.48
C SER A 29 9.05 4.11 -4.04
N ASP A 30 9.01 2.96 -4.71
CA ASP A 30 7.82 2.43 -5.39
C ASP A 30 6.99 1.53 -4.46
N LEU A 31 7.45 1.36 -3.21
CA LEU A 31 6.86 0.48 -2.20
C LEU A 31 6.38 1.29 -1.00
N ARG A 32 5.31 0.81 -0.36
CA ARG A 32 4.82 1.32 0.92
C ARG A 32 4.53 0.16 1.85
N ALA A 33 4.93 0.34 3.10
CA ALA A 33 4.61 -0.59 4.17
C ALA A 33 3.23 -0.23 4.73
N VAL A 34 2.28 -1.16 4.66
CA VAL A 34 0.88 -0.96 5.06
C VAL A 34 0.40 -2.14 5.91
N CYS A 35 -0.56 -1.94 6.81
CA CYS A 35 -1.19 -3.06 7.51
C CYS A 35 -2.17 -3.78 6.57
N SER A 36 -2.56 -5.02 6.91
CA SER A 36 -3.49 -5.82 6.10
C SER A 36 -4.82 -5.11 5.82
N ASN A 37 -5.35 -4.36 6.80
CA ASN A 37 -6.59 -3.61 6.60
C ASN A 37 -6.42 -2.51 5.54
N CYS A 38 -5.34 -1.71 5.65
CA CYS A 38 -5.06 -0.67 4.67
C CYS A 38 -4.79 -1.27 3.29
N HIS A 39 -4.07 -2.40 3.21
CA HIS A 39 -3.80 -3.06 1.94
C HIS A 39 -5.08 -3.54 1.26
N GLN A 40 -6.00 -4.16 2.01
CA GLN A 40 -7.31 -4.54 1.52
C GLN A 40 -8.12 -3.32 1.04
N MET A 41 -8.06 -2.18 1.75
CA MET A 41 -8.74 -0.96 1.31
C MET A 41 -8.15 -0.39 0.02
N LEU A 42 -6.82 -0.37 -0.14
CA LEU A 42 -6.16 0.10 -1.36
C LEU A 42 -6.54 -0.72 -2.60
N HIS A 43 -6.81 -2.02 -2.43
CA HIS A 43 -7.24 -2.91 -3.50
C HIS A 43 -8.76 -2.96 -3.71
N ARG A 44 -9.57 -2.31 -2.87
CA ARG A 44 -11.01 -2.16 -3.15
C ARG A 44 -11.23 -1.24 -4.33
N LYS A 45 -12.37 -1.38 -5.02
CA LYS A 45 -12.74 -0.53 -6.15
C LYS A 45 -13.67 0.61 -5.70
N PRO A 46 -13.46 1.86 -6.16
CA PRO A 46 -12.31 2.31 -6.96
C PRO A 46 -11.01 2.23 -6.14
N MET A 47 -9.90 1.87 -6.82
CA MET A 47 -8.59 1.78 -6.15
C MET A 47 -8.16 3.19 -5.75
N LEU A 48 -7.76 3.32 -4.49
CA LEU A 48 -7.18 4.55 -3.96
C LEU A 48 -5.66 4.46 -3.98
N THR A 49 -5.03 5.60 -4.16
CA THR A 49 -3.62 5.79 -3.81
C THR A 49 -3.46 5.75 -2.28
N VAL A 50 -2.24 5.50 -1.83
CA VAL A 50 -1.87 5.56 -0.41
C VAL A 50 -2.18 6.93 0.19
N GLN A 51 -2.05 8.01 -0.60
CA GLN A 51 -2.35 9.37 -0.15
C GLN A 51 -3.85 9.57 0.03
N GLU A 52 -4.66 9.18 -0.95
CA GLU A 52 -6.13 9.30 -0.84
C GLU A 52 -6.69 8.49 0.33
N LEU A 53 -6.21 7.25 0.54
CA LEU A 53 -6.63 6.45 1.69
C LEU A 53 -6.21 7.10 3.02
N ARG A 54 -5.02 7.71 3.05
CA ARG A 54 -4.54 8.43 4.24
C ARG A 54 -5.45 9.63 4.55
N ASP A 55 -5.85 10.40 3.56
CA ASP A 55 -6.72 11.56 3.75
C ASP A 55 -8.09 11.13 4.29
N VAL A 56 -8.66 10.01 3.80
CA VAL A 56 -9.89 9.41 4.34
C VAL A 56 -9.74 8.99 5.81
N VAL A 57 -8.62 8.36 6.18
CA VAL A 57 -8.39 7.89 7.56
C VAL A 57 -8.13 9.07 8.52
N GLU A 58 -7.46 10.11 8.04
CA GLU A 58 -7.18 11.32 8.82
C GLU A 58 -8.39 12.29 8.87
N GLY A 59 -9.46 12.01 8.13
CA GLY A 59 -10.67 12.82 8.08
C GLY A 59 -10.46 14.18 7.41
N LYS A 60 -9.62 14.22 6.38
CA LYS A 60 -9.32 15.40 5.57
C LYS A 60 -10.24 15.51 4.35
#